data_AF-A0A2N4YPS6-F1
#
_entry.id   AF-A0A2N4YPS6-F1
#
_cell.length_a   1.000
_cell.length_b   1.000
_cell.length_c   1.000
_cell.angle_alpha   90.00
_cell.angle_beta   90.00
_cell.angle_gamma   90.00
#
_symmetry.space_group_name_H-M   'P 1'
#
loop_
_entity.id
_entity.type
_entity.pdbx_description
1 polymer ?
#
loop_
_entity_poly.entity_id
_entity_poly.type
_entity_poly.pdbx_seq_one_letter_code
_entity_poly.pdbx_strand_id
1 'polypeptide(L)'
;RLNNDRELERDHLTSLPAMDMEHFMYRQGFDDVYHRVAQIPDNVPMNMRRVITKAIHRSSKPDLAIEVAMEAGRRGVDAVPTLLKKMFSRVLWLARGRAD
;
A
#
# COMPACT_ATOMS: atom_id res chain seq x y z
N ARG A 1 21.23 -23.63 -10.12
CA ARG A 1 20.86 -23.13 -8.77
C ARG A 1 20.40 -21.67 -8.82
N LEU A 2 21.22 -20.73 -9.34
CA LEU A 2 20.88 -19.30 -9.47
C LEU A 2 19.57 -18.96 -10.23
N ASN A 3 19.15 -19.76 -11.23
CA ASN A 3 17.90 -19.52 -11.94
C ASN A 3 16.65 -19.84 -11.12
N ASN A 4 16.72 -20.86 -10.27
CA ASN A 4 15.59 -21.29 -9.43
C ASN A 4 15.30 -20.24 -8.34
N ASP A 5 16.36 -19.63 -7.80
CA ASP A 5 16.24 -18.58 -6.78
C ASP A 5 15.58 -17.32 -7.36
N ARG A 6 15.86 -16.96 -8.61
CA ARG A 6 15.23 -15.82 -9.30
C ARG A 6 13.76 -16.07 -9.66
N GLU A 7 13.39 -17.31 -9.99
CA GLU A 7 11.98 -17.68 -10.21
C GLU A 7 11.19 -17.64 -8.90
N LEU A 8 11.74 -18.20 -7.83
CA LEU A 8 11.18 -18.11 -6.48
C LEU A 8 11.04 -16.64 -6.01
N GLU A 9 12.04 -15.80 -6.24
CA GLU A 9 11.95 -14.36 -5.91
C GLU A 9 10.83 -13.67 -6.72
N ARG A 10 10.69 -13.97 -8.01
CA ARG A 10 9.60 -13.39 -8.82
C ARG A 10 8.23 -13.80 -8.30
N ASP A 11 8.09 -15.01 -7.77
CA ASP A 11 6.81 -15.52 -7.32
C ASP A 11 6.46 -15.08 -5.88
N HIS A 12 7.46 -14.94 -5.02
CA HIS A 12 7.25 -14.68 -3.59
C HIS A 12 7.51 -13.23 -3.17
N LEU A 13 8.12 -12.39 -4.01
CA LEU A 13 8.36 -10.98 -3.71
C LEU A 13 7.54 -10.05 -4.59
N THR A 14 6.99 -9.01 -3.97
CA THR A 14 6.37 -7.87 -4.67
C THR A 14 7.09 -6.61 -4.26
N SER A 15 7.93 -6.07 -5.15
CA SER A 15 8.64 -4.82 -4.92
C SER A 15 7.70 -3.62 -5.10
N LEU A 16 7.69 -2.70 -4.14
CA LEU A 16 6.95 -1.46 -4.23
C LEU A 16 7.77 -0.41 -5.01
N PRO A 17 7.17 0.36 -5.94
CA PRO A 17 7.81 1.50 -6.59
C PRO A 17 7.79 2.75 -5.68
N ALA A 18 8.07 2.56 -4.40
CA ALA A 18 8.09 3.60 -3.37
C ALA A 18 9.01 3.18 -2.22
N MET A 19 9.31 4.12 -1.32
CA MET A 19 10.18 3.86 -0.16
C MET A 19 9.61 2.80 0.77
N ASP A 20 8.30 2.84 1.00
CA ASP A 20 7.55 1.94 1.87
C ASP A 20 6.07 1.92 1.46
N MET A 21 5.26 1.21 2.23
CA MET A 21 3.82 1.05 1.98
C MET A 21 3.06 2.38 2.08
N GLU A 22 3.41 3.24 3.02
CA GLU A 22 2.73 4.52 3.22
C GLU A 22 2.99 5.47 2.06
N HIS A 23 4.24 5.59 1.63
CA HIS A 23 4.58 6.37 0.44
C HIS A 23 3.93 5.80 -0.83
N PHE A 24 3.81 4.47 -0.91
CA PHE A 24 3.12 3.82 -2.01
C PHE A 24 1.63 4.20 -2.01
N MET A 25 0.91 3.92 -0.93
CA MET A 25 -0.54 4.15 -0.85
C MET A 25 -0.91 5.63 -0.99
N TYR A 26 -0.12 6.54 -0.41
CA TYR A 26 -0.29 7.98 -0.62
C TYR A 26 -0.31 8.33 -2.12
N ARG A 27 0.65 7.82 -2.90
CA ARG A 27 0.74 8.07 -4.35
C ARG A 27 -0.31 7.33 -5.17
N GLN A 28 -0.95 6.31 -4.61
CA GLN A 28 -2.04 5.56 -5.26
C GLN A 28 -3.41 6.20 -5.02
N GLY A 29 -3.46 7.47 -4.61
CA GLY A 29 -4.69 8.24 -4.47
C GLY A 29 -5.36 8.13 -3.11
N PHE A 30 -4.64 7.68 -2.07
CA PHE A 30 -5.14 7.68 -0.69
C PHE A 30 -4.63 8.88 0.12
N ASP A 31 -4.02 9.87 -0.52
CA ASP A 31 -3.44 11.06 0.13
C ASP A 31 -4.45 11.81 1.01
N ASP A 32 -5.72 11.87 0.61
CA ASP A 32 -6.81 12.45 1.40
C ASP A 32 -6.99 11.78 2.78
N VAL A 33 -6.77 10.46 2.88
CA VAL A 33 -6.79 9.72 4.15
C VAL A 33 -5.67 10.23 5.06
N TYR A 34 -4.45 10.35 4.52
CA TYR A 34 -3.30 10.83 5.27
C TYR A 34 -3.49 12.28 5.71
N HIS A 35 -4.02 13.15 4.84
CA HIS A 35 -4.31 14.55 5.17
C HIS A 35 -5.37 14.66 6.28
N ARG A 36 -6.46 13.88 6.18
CA ARG A 36 -7.53 13.83 7.18
C ARG A 36 -7.00 13.35 8.53
N VAL A 37 -6.27 12.23 8.57
CA VAL A 37 -5.70 11.67 9.80
C VAL A 37 -4.64 12.59 10.41
N ALA A 38 -3.80 13.23 9.59
CA ALA A 38 -2.80 14.19 10.05
C ALA A 38 -3.42 15.51 10.57
N GLN A 39 -4.72 15.73 10.36
CA GLN A 39 -5.44 16.98 10.68
C GLN A 39 -4.66 18.20 10.16
N ILE A 40 -4.35 18.20 8.87
CA ILE A 40 -3.68 19.32 8.21
C ILE A 40 -4.76 20.24 7.64
N PRO A 41 -4.77 21.53 7.98
CA PRO A 41 -5.67 22.49 7.34
C PRO A 41 -5.41 22.59 5.82
N ASP A 42 -6.46 22.72 5.02
CA ASP A 42 -6.40 22.69 3.55
C ASP A 42 -5.48 23.76 2.94
N ASN A 43 -5.21 24.83 3.67
CA ASN A 43 -4.39 25.97 3.22
C ASN A 43 -2.90 25.85 3.57
N VAL A 44 -2.46 24.75 4.20
CA VAL A 44 -1.05 24.58 4.60
C VAL A 44 -0.33 23.69 3.59
N PRO A 45 0.59 24.23 2.77
CA PRO A 45 1.40 23.40 1.90
C PRO A 45 2.34 22.53 2.74
N MET A 46 2.19 21.21 2.64
CA MET A 46 3.02 20.24 3.35
C MET A 46 3.49 19.14 2.40
N ASN A 47 4.78 18.81 2.48
CA ASN A 47 5.32 17.71 1.67
C ASN A 47 4.82 16.35 2.19
N MET A 48 4.69 15.39 1.26
CA MET A 48 4.21 14.02 1.50
C MET A 48 4.85 13.35 2.72
N ARG A 49 6.18 13.42 2.87
CA ARG A 49 6.88 12.79 4.00
C ARG A 49 6.39 13.35 5.34
N ARG A 50 6.23 14.67 5.45
CA ARG A 50 5.72 15.31 6.67
C ARG A 50 4.25 14.96 6.93
N VAL A 51 3.42 14.85 5.88
CA VAL A 51 2.04 14.38 6.02
C VAL A 51 1.99 12.96 6.60
N ILE A 52 2.75 12.03 6.01
CA ILE A 52 2.83 10.64 6.46
C ILE A 52 3.32 10.55 7.91
N THR A 53 4.42 11.23 8.25
CA THR A 53 4.95 11.23 9.62
C THR A 53 3.93 11.77 10.62
N LYS A 54 3.22 12.85 10.28
CA LYS A 54 2.21 13.46 11.16
C LYS A 54 0.98 12.56 11.32
N ALA A 55 0.54 11.89 10.25
CA ALA A 55 -0.55 10.92 10.30
C ALA A 55 -0.18 9.76 11.24
N ILE A 56 0.98 9.13 11.03
CA ILE A 56 1.48 8.03 11.89
C ILE A 56 1.62 8.49 13.35
N HIS A 57 2.13 9.70 13.60
CA HIS A 57 2.25 10.21 14.97
C HIS A 57 0.87 10.40 15.63
N ARG A 58 -0.17 10.78 14.87
CA ARG A 58 -1.51 11.01 15.42
C ARG A 58 -2.30 9.72 15.63
N SER A 59 -2.21 8.77 14.71
CA SER A 59 -3.04 7.56 14.74
C SER A 59 -2.25 6.28 14.98
N SER A 60 -0.93 6.30 15.14
CA SER A 60 -0.10 5.09 15.00
C SER A 60 -0.09 4.53 13.57
N LYS A 61 0.89 3.67 13.28
CA LYS A 61 1.03 3.01 11.97
C LYS A 61 -0.03 1.92 11.73
N PRO A 62 -0.33 1.02 12.70
CA PRO A 62 -1.42 0.06 12.56
C PRO A 62 -2.77 0.73 12.27
N ASP A 63 -3.17 1.75 13.02
CA ASP A 63 -4.49 2.36 12.80
C ASP A 63 -4.54 3.15 11.49
N LEU A 64 -3.45 3.79 11.07
CA LEU A 64 -3.37 4.40 9.74
C LEU A 64 -3.55 3.37 8.61
N ALA A 65 -2.99 2.17 8.77
CA ALA A 65 -3.19 1.09 7.81
C ALA A 65 -4.66 0.63 7.78
N ILE A 66 -5.32 0.56 8.94
CA ILE A 66 -6.75 0.24 9.03
C ILE A 66 -7.59 1.31 8.32
N GLU A 67 -7.32 2.60 8.56
CA GLU A 67 -8.02 3.72 7.91
C GLU A 67 -7.91 3.64 6.38
N VAL A 68 -6.71 3.41 5.86
CA VAL A 68 -6.48 3.25 4.40
C VAL A 68 -7.23 2.03 3.86
N ALA A 69 -7.23 0.90 4.58
CA ALA A 69 -7.93 -0.30 4.17
C ALA A 69 -9.46 -0.13 4.18
N MET A 70 -10.01 0.51 5.22
CA MET A 70 -11.44 0.83 5.33
C MET A 70 -11.87 1.76 4.19
N GLU A 71 -11.07 2.78 3.90
CA GLU A 71 -11.34 3.70 2.82
C GLU A 71 -11.27 3.00 1.44
N ALA A 72 -10.31 2.10 1.24
CA ALA A 72 -10.25 1.28 0.03
C ALA A 72 -11.51 0.41 -0.13
N GLY A 73 -11.98 -0.21 0.97
CA GLY A 73 -13.24 -0.96 1.00
C GLY A 73 -14.44 -0.10 0.64
N ARG A 74 -14.51 1.13 1.15
CA ARG A 74 -15.58 2.10 0.86
C ARG A 74 -15.58 2.55 -0.60
N ARG A 75 -14.40 2.77 -1.20
CA ARG A 75 -14.24 3.16 -2.61
C ARG A 75 -14.47 2.01 -3.59
N GLY A 76 -14.39 0.78 -3.10
CA GLY A 76 -14.56 -0.43 -3.90
C GLY A 76 -13.27 -0.91 -4.56
N VAL A 77 -13.39 -2.05 -5.26
CA VAL A 77 -12.24 -2.80 -5.81
C VAL A 77 -11.39 -1.99 -6.77
N ASP A 78 -11.96 -1.00 -7.46
CA ASP A 78 -11.23 -0.18 -8.42
C ASP A 78 -10.19 0.74 -7.77
N ALA A 79 -10.38 1.10 -6.50
CA ALA A 79 -9.40 1.87 -5.74
C ALA A 79 -8.19 1.06 -5.29
N VAL A 80 -8.24 -0.28 -5.32
CA VAL A 80 -7.10 -1.11 -4.94
C VAL A 80 -6.00 -0.97 -6.00
N PRO A 81 -4.76 -0.62 -5.62
CA PRO A 81 -3.65 -0.47 -6.56
C PRO A 81 -3.44 -1.72 -7.40
N THR A 82 -3.21 -1.56 -8.71
CA THR A 82 -3.03 -2.68 -9.65
C THR A 82 -1.90 -3.62 -9.24
N LEU A 83 -0.84 -3.09 -8.61
CA LEU A 83 0.27 -3.90 -8.08
C LEU A 83 -0.23 -4.90 -7.02
N LEU A 84 -1.07 -4.46 -6.09
CA LEU A 84 -1.65 -5.31 -5.05
C LEU A 84 -2.67 -6.29 -5.64
N LYS A 85 -3.49 -5.86 -6.61
CA LYS A 85 -4.40 -6.78 -7.34
C LYS A 85 -3.64 -7.93 -7.99
N LYS A 86 -2.52 -7.64 -8.65
CA LYS A 86 -1.64 -8.65 -9.26
C LYS A 86 -0.99 -9.55 -8.22
N MET A 87 -0.50 -8.97 -7.12
CA MET A 87 0.09 -9.71 -6.00
C MET A 87 -0.92 -10.71 -5.41
N PHE A 88 -2.13 -10.26 -5.06
CA PHE A 88 -3.18 -11.15 -4.54
C PHE A 88 -3.60 -12.22 -5.54
N SER A 89 -3.71 -11.87 -6.84
CA SER A 89 -3.99 -12.87 -7.89
C SER A 89 -2.93 -13.97 -7.94
N ARG A 90 -1.66 -13.61 -7.76
CA ARG A 90 -0.55 -14.57 -7.68
C ARG A 90 -0.63 -15.42 -6.41
N VAL A 91 -0.91 -14.84 -5.25
CA VAL A 91 -1.11 -15.60 -4.00
C VAL A 91 -2.21 -16.64 -4.16
N LEU A 92 -3.35 -16.26 -4.75
CA LEU A 92 -4.44 -17.19 -5.03
C LEU A 92 -4.05 -18.31 -5.99
N TRP A 93 -3.19 -18.01 -6.96
CA TRP A 93 -2.69 -18.99 -7.91
C TRP A 93 -1.72 -19.98 -7.24
N LEU A 94 -0.77 -19.49 -6.45
CA LEU A 94 0.18 -20.30 -5.68
C LEU A 94 -0.55 -21.21 -4.68
N ALA A 95 -1.54 -20.67 -3.96
CA ALA A 95 -2.33 -21.41 -2.97
C ALA A 95 -3.15 -22.57 -3.57
N ARG A 96 -3.39 -22.56 -4.89
CA ARG A 96 -4.10 -23.61 -5.61
C ARG A 96 -3.19 -24.76 -6.09
N GLY A 97 -1.90 -24.74 -5.73
CA GLY A 97 -0.95 -25.77 -6.17
C GLY A 97 -0.66 -25.71 -7.68
N ARG A 98 -0.85 -24.56 -8.31
CA ARG A 98 -0.51 -24.36 -9.73
C ARG A 98 0.92 -23.88 -9.94
N ALA A 99 1.69 -23.77 -8.86
CA ALA A 99 3.09 -23.34 -8.84
C ALA A 99 4.08 -24.41 -9.32
N ASP A 100 3.60 -25.61 -9.63
CA ASP A 100 4.39 -26.78 -10.04
C ASP A 100 4.41 -26.95 -11.58
#